data_AF-A0A0S4U484-F1
#
_entry.id   AF-A0A0S4U484-F1
#
_cell.length_a   1.000
_cell.length_b   1.000
_cell.length_c   1.000
_cell.angle_alpha   90.00
_cell.angle_beta   90.00
_cell.angle_gamma   90.00
#
_symmetry.space_group_name_H-M   'P 1'
#
loop_
_entity.id
_entity.type
_entity.pdbx_description
1 polymer ?
#
loop_
_entity_poly.entity_id
_entity_poly.type
_entity_poly.pdbx_seq_one_letter_code
_entity_poly.pdbx_strand_id
1 'polypeptide(L)'
;MPGTSSSLQQQALQHTDHSTQRERIIEHVFVGELLRRLWVLGIADVELLRAEVDAGGYDLVLCHKAIVRHVQLKSVIEGGRAANVTVNLKLAEKASGCIVWLVVGHDLGLRTFRWFGGRPGEPLPDVSNHQTARHARANSKGVKQARPSHRVLHARDFQALKNLDELIERMFGEIDVLPPS
;
A
#
# COMPACT_ATOMS: atom_id res chain seq x y z
N MET A 1 -32.17 9.29 -22.43
CA MET A 1 -31.48 8.74 -21.24
C MET A 1 -30.07 9.35 -21.12
N PRO A 2 -29.87 10.47 -20.40
CA PRO A 2 -28.55 11.12 -20.24
C PRO A 2 -27.93 10.99 -18.83
N GLY A 3 -28.52 10.24 -17.90
CA GLY A 3 -28.16 10.30 -16.46
C GLY A 3 -26.90 9.57 -16.00
N THR A 4 -26.48 8.48 -16.67
CA THR A 4 -25.44 7.56 -16.16
C THR A 4 -24.01 8.03 -16.44
N SER A 5 -23.80 8.83 -17.49
CA SER A 5 -22.46 9.34 -17.84
C SER A 5 -22.01 10.50 -16.94
N SER A 6 -22.96 11.27 -16.41
CA SER A 6 -22.69 12.43 -15.55
C SER A 6 -22.25 12.01 -14.14
N SER A 7 -22.90 10.99 -13.57
CA SER A 7 -22.57 10.48 -12.22
C SER A 7 -21.19 9.83 -12.14
N LEU A 8 -20.80 9.04 -13.15
CA LEU A 8 -19.47 8.43 -13.22
C LEU A 8 -18.36 9.47 -13.36
N GLN A 9 -18.60 10.54 -14.14
CA GLN A 9 -17.66 11.66 -14.26
C GLN A 9 -17.54 12.43 -12.95
N GLN A 10 -18.66 12.66 -12.25
CA GLN A 10 -18.67 13.35 -10.96
C GLN A 10 -17.95 12.54 -9.86
N GLN A 11 -18.11 11.21 -9.86
CA GLN A 11 -17.39 10.32 -8.96
C GLN A 11 -15.88 10.27 -9.25
N ALA A 12 -15.48 10.27 -10.53
CA ALA A 12 -14.06 10.35 -10.91
C ALA A 12 -13.40 11.68 -10.51
N LEU A 13 -14.13 12.80 -10.58
CA LEU A 13 -13.68 14.12 -10.11
C LEU A 13 -13.50 14.12 -8.58
N GLN A 14 -14.46 13.59 -7.83
CA GLN A 14 -14.37 13.47 -6.36
C GLN A 14 -13.12 12.71 -5.92
N HIS A 15 -12.79 11.61 -6.60
CA HIS A 15 -11.58 10.83 -6.33
C HIS A 15 -10.27 11.62 -6.57
N THR A 16 -10.30 12.63 -7.44
CA THR A 16 -9.10 13.40 -7.82
C THR A 16 -8.93 14.62 -6.91
N ASP A 17 -10.00 15.37 -6.68
CA ASP A 17 -9.98 16.64 -5.93
C ASP A 17 -9.73 16.43 -4.43
N HIS A 18 -10.14 15.28 -3.89
CA HIS A 18 -9.98 14.92 -2.48
C HIS A 18 -8.97 13.78 -2.25
N SER A 19 -7.93 13.71 -3.10
CA SER A 19 -6.92 12.64 -3.07
C SER A 19 -6.36 12.34 -1.67
N THR A 20 -5.97 13.36 -0.89
CA THR A 20 -5.46 13.19 0.48
C THR A 20 -6.51 12.59 1.42
N GLN A 21 -7.75 13.10 1.39
CA GLN A 21 -8.82 12.59 2.24
C GLN A 21 -9.14 11.13 1.88
N ARG A 22 -9.21 10.83 0.58
CA ARG A 22 -9.44 9.48 0.06
C ARG A 22 -8.34 8.52 0.52
N GLU A 23 -7.08 8.91 0.42
CA GLU A 23 -5.94 8.10 0.89
C GLU A 23 -6.06 7.79 2.37
N ARG A 24 -6.44 8.77 3.20
CA ARG A 24 -6.67 8.54 4.63
C ARG A 24 -7.85 7.62 4.90
N ILE A 25 -8.97 7.75 4.19
CA ILE A 25 -10.11 6.83 4.36
C ILE A 25 -9.68 5.39 4.02
N ILE A 26 -9.00 5.19 2.89
CA ILE A 26 -8.51 3.87 2.47
C ILE A 26 -7.55 3.28 3.51
N GLU A 27 -6.64 4.09 4.07
CA GLU A 27 -5.75 3.65 5.15
C GLU A 27 -6.55 3.17 6.38
N HIS A 28 -7.58 3.91 6.81
CA HIS A 28 -8.41 3.52 7.96
C HIS A 28 -9.23 2.27 7.67
N VAL A 29 -9.81 2.13 6.47
CA VAL A 29 -10.51 0.92 6.04
C VAL A 29 -9.56 -0.27 6.05
N PHE A 30 -8.36 -0.12 5.49
CA PHE A 30 -7.33 -1.16 5.49
C PHE A 30 -6.96 -1.61 6.90
N VAL A 31 -6.66 -0.66 7.79
CA VAL A 31 -6.31 -0.95 9.19
C VAL A 31 -7.46 -1.65 9.91
N GLY A 32 -8.69 -1.16 9.77
CA GLY A 32 -9.86 -1.76 10.40
C GLY A 32 -10.10 -3.20 9.93
N GLU A 33 -10.05 -3.45 8.62
CA GLU A 33 -10.24 -4.79 8.07
C GLU A 33 -9.10 -5.75 8.43
N LEU A 34 -7.84 -5.29 8.39
CA LEU A 34 -6.67 -6.07 8.77
C LEU A 34 -6.74 -6.51 10.24
N LEU A 35 -6.93 -5.56 11.17
CA LEU A 35 -7.01 -5.85 12.59
C LEU A 35 -8.23 -6.73 12.92
N ARG A 36 -9.38 -6.48 12.28
CA ARG A 36 -10.56 -7.35 12.41
C ARG A 36 -10.26 -8.77 11.93
N ARG A 37 -9.52 -8.94 10.82
CA ARG A 37 -9.20 -10.28 10.32
C ARG A 37 -8.23 -11.01 11.25
N LEU A 38 -7.19 -10.34 11.73
CA LEU A 38 -6.27 -10.87 12.74
C LEU A 38 -6.99 -11.33 14.01
N TRP A 39 -7.93 -10.52 14.51
CA TRP A 39 -8.79 -10.89 15.64
C TRP A 39 -9.57 -12.18 15.40
N VAL A 40 -10.21 -12.31 14.23
CA VAL A 40 -10.95 -13.53 13.85
C VAL A 40 -10.01 -14.75 13.74
N LEU A 41 -8.73 -14.55 13.41
CA LEU A 41 -7.71 -15.60 13.39
C LEU A 41 -7.14 -15.91 14.79
N GLY A 42 -7.63 -15.26 15.85
CA GLY A 42 -7.14 -15.45 17.22
C GLY A 42 -5.85 -14.69 17.54
N ILE A 43 -5.41 -13.79 16.66
CA ILE A 43 -4.24 -12.94 16.88
C ILE A 43 -4.69 -11.59 17.45
N ALA A 44 -4.40 -11.36 18.73
CA ALA A 44 -4.80 -10.16 19.45
C ALA A 44 -3.62 -9.31 19.94
N ASP A 45 -2.38 -9.76 19.75
CA ASP A 45 -1.13 -9.14 20.20
C ASP A 45 -0.40 -8.39 19.07
N VAL A 46 -1.13 -7.94 18.04
CA VAL A 46 -0.57 -7.11 16.97
C VAL A 46 -0.52 -5.65 17.42
N GLU A 47 0.63 -5.03 17.28
CA GLU A 47 0.80 -3.59 17.47
C GLU A 47 0.82 -2.88 16.12
N LEU A 48 0.10 -1.75 16.04
CA LEU A 48 0.12 -0.86 14.89
C LEU A 48 0.64 0.51 15.34
N LEU A 49 1.72 0.95 14.73
CA LEU A 49 2.34 2.24 14.99
C LEU A 49 2.26 3.12 13.75
N ARG A 50 2.07 4.42 13.97
CA ARG A 50 2.14 5.46 12.94
C ARG A 50 3.33 6.35 13.23
N ALA A 51 4.07 6.73 12.20
CA ALA A 51 5.17 7.67 12.36
C ALA A 51 4.61 9.07 12.68
N GLU A 52 5.11 9.69 13.75
CA GLU A 52 4.82 11.10 14.04
C GLU A 52 5.44 12.01 12.97
N VAL A 53 6.60 11.61 12.42
CA VAL A 53 7.31 12.33 11.36
C VAL A 53 7.52 11.40 10.16
N ASP A 54 7.00 11.80 8.99
CA ASP A 54 7.16 11.07 7.74
C ASP A 54 8.57 11.30 7.12
N ALA A 55 9.57 10.66 7.73
CA ALA A 55 10.94 10.68 7.24
C ALA A 55 11.36 9.35 6.60
N GLY A 56 10.67 8.26 6.93
CA GLY A 56 11.07 6.88 6.61
C GLY A 56 10.48 6.29 5.34
N GLY A 57 9.50 6.94 4.71
CA GLY A 57 8.89 6.46 3.48
C GLY A 57 7.97 5.25 3.64
N TYR A 58 7.39 5.07 4.83
CA TYR A 58 6.36 4.09 5.16
C TYR A 58 5.18 4.81 5.83
N ASP A 59 3.99 4.24 5.70
CA ASP A 59 2.75 4.80 6.24
C ASP A 59 2.42 4.19 7.61
N LEU A 60 2.72 2.90 7.80
CA LEU A 60 2.43 2.14 9.01
C LEU A 60 3.64 1.29 9.43
N VAL A 61 3.72 0.97 10.71
CA VAL A 61 4.54 -0.14 11.22
C VAL A 61 3.62 -1.14 11.90
N LEU A 62 3.74 -2.42 11.54
CA LEU A 62 3.02 -3.51 12.16
C LEU A 62 4.00 -4.44 12.86
N CYS A 63 3.70 -4.79 14.11
CA CYS A 63 4.49 -5.74 14.89
C CYS A 63 3.61 -6.91 15.32
N HIS A 64 4.12 -8.12 15.20
CA HIS A 64 3.51 -9.33 15.75
C HIS A 64 4.62 -10.29 16.14
N LYS A 65 4.69 -10.65 17.43
CA LYS A 65 5.81 -11.40 18.02
C LYS A 65 7.15 -10.73 17.66
N ALA A 66 8.09 -11.49 17.07
CA ALA A 66 9.40 -10.99 16.66
C ALA A 66 9.40 -10.27 15.30
N ILE A 67 8.28 -10.28 14.57
CA ILE A 67 8.22 -9.72 13.22
C ILE A 67 7.76 -8.27 13.28
N VAL A 68 8.57 -7.40 12.68
CA VAL A 68 8.24 -5.99 12.42
C VAL A 68 8.13 -5.77 10.92
N ARG A 69 7.12 -5.05 10.46
CA ARG A 69 6.91 -4.67 9.06
C ARG A 69 6.76 -3.16 8.94
N HIS A 70 7.65 -2.53 8.17
CA HIS A 70 7.50 -1.14 7.76
C HIS A 70 6.74 -1.13 6.44
N VAL A 71 5.50 -0.66 6.45
CA VAL A 71 4.57 -0.81 5.33
C VAL A 71 4.37 0.51 4.62
N GLN A 72 4.73 0.58 3.35
CA GLN A 72 4.29 1.65 2.47
C GLN A 72 2.99 1.23 1.77
N LEU A 73 1.94 2.03 1.93
CA LEU A 73 0.66 1.84 1.29
C LEU A 73 0.60 2.59 -0.04
N LYS A 74 -0.01 1.94 -1.02
CA LYS A 74 -0.47 2.55 -2.27
C LYS A 74 -1.89 2.10 -2.51
N SER A 75 -2.65 2.87 -3.28
CA SER A 75 -3.99 2.48 -3.68
C SER A 75 -4.26 2.78 -5.14
N VAL A 76 -5.13 1.98 -5.76
CA VAL A 76 -5.69 2.21 -7.08
C VAL A 76 -7.15 1.80 -7.08
N ILE A 77 -7.99 2.57 -7.77
CA ILE A 77 -9.38 2.18 -8.01
C ILE A 77 -9.39 0.98 -8.98
N GLU A 78 -10.25 0.01 -8.74
CA GLU A 78 -10.49 -1.11 -9.65
C GLU A 78 -10.83 -0.62 -11.07
N GLY A 79 -10.20 -1.22 -12.09
CA GLY A 79 -10.28 -0.72 -13.47
C GLY A 79 -9.52 0.60 -13.73
N GLY A 80 -8.82 1.14 -12.73
CA GLY A 80 -8.02 2.35 -12.84
C GLY A 80 -6.80 2.18 -13.75
N ARG A 81 -6.33 3.30 -14.31
CA ARG A 81 -5.24 3.35 -15.31
C ARG A 81 -3.82 3.25 -14.73
N ALA A 82 -3.67 3.23 -13.39
CA ALA A 82 -2.34 3.24 -12.78
C ALA A 82 -1.65 1.88 -12.96
N ALA A 83 -0.76 1.78 -13.94
CA ALA A 83 0.04 0.59 -14.22
C ALA A 83 1.36 0.55 -13.43
N ASN A 84 1.69 1.61 -12.71
CA ASN A 84 2.89 1.73 -11.90
C ASN A 84 2.66 2.64 -10.69
N VAL A 85 3.56 2.52 -9.70
CA VAL A 85 3.63 3.35 -8.50
C VAL A 85 5.05 3.82 -8.29
N THR A 86 5.18 5.00 -7.68
CA THR A 86 6.48 5.51 -7.22
C THR A 86 6.70 5.09 -5.77
N VAL A 87 7.86 4.50 -5.50
CA VAL A 87 8.25 3.95 -4.20
C VAL A 87 9.45 4.71 -3.66
N ASN A 88 9.52 4.89 -2.34
CA ASN A 88 10.61 5.59 -1.68
C ASN A 88 11.71 4.61 -1.27
N LEU A 89 12.95 4.84 -1.70
CA LEU A 89 14.10 3.98 -1.38
C LEU A 89 14.46 3.97 0.09
N LYS A 90 14.06 4.96 0.89
CA LYS A 90 14.25 4.92 2.35
C LYS A 90 13.54 3.73 3.00
N LEU A 91 12.52 3.19 2.34
CA LEU A 91 11.89 1.94 2.77
C LEU A 91 12.84 0.74 2.67
N ALA A 92 13.75 0.73 1.69
CA ALA A 92 14.76 -0.32 1.52
C ALA A 92 15.85 -0.26 2.60
N GLU A 93 16.03 0.88 3.27
CA GLU A 93 16.92 1.02 4.44
C GLU A 93 16.32 0.38 5.70
N LYS A 94 15.03 -0.02 5.67
CA LYS A 94 14.37 -0.68 6.80
C LYS A 94 14.64 -2.18 6.74
N ALA A 95 14.92 -2.76 7.91
CA ALA A 95 15.21 -4.18 8.07
C ALA A 95 14.13 -5.11 7.49
N SER A 96 12.88 -4.64 7.45
CA SER A 96 11.73 -5.42 6.97
C SER A 96 10.68 -4.48 6.34
N GLY A 97 11.11 -3.78 5.28
CA GLY A 97 10.27 -2.90 4.48
C GLY A 97 9.44 -3.68 3.45
N CYS A 98 8.17 -3.30 3.29
CA CYS A 98 7.31 -3.85 2.24
C CYS A 98 6.32 -2.80 1.71
N ILE A 99 5.75 -3.09 0.54
CA ILE A 99 4.77 -2.25 -0.12
C ILE A 99 3.50 -3.07 -0.31
N VAL A 100 2.38 -2.48 0.10
CA VAL A 100 1.05 -3.03 -0.14
C VAL A 100 0.30 -2.07 -1.03
N TRP A 101 0.00 -2.50 -2.25
CA TRP A 101 -0.77 -1.74 -3.20
C TRP A 101 -2.21 -2.29 -3.25
N LEU A 102 -3.10 -1.55 -2.60
CA LEU A 102 -4.52 -1.83 -2.41
C LEU A 102 -5.28 -1.58 -3.72
N VAL A 103 -6.01 -2.58 -4.20
CA VAL A 103 -7.04 -2.38 -5.23
C VAL A 103 -8.36 -2.17 -4.50
N VAL A 104 -8.97 -1.01 -4.70
CA VAL A 104 -10.19 -0.62 -3.99
C VAL A 104 -11.33 -0.35 -4.97
N GLY A 105 -12.56 -0.60 -4.53
CA GLY A 105 -13.74 -0.21 -5.28
C GLY A 105 -13.94 1.31 -5.28
N HIS A 106 -14.90 1.75 -6.09
CA HIS A 106 -15.38 3.12 -6.12
C HIS A 106 -16.04 3.58 -4.81
N ASP A 107 -16.50 2.62 -4.01
CA ASP A 107 -17.00 2.75 -2.64
C ASP A 107 -15.88 2.78 -1.58
N LEU A 108 -14.60 2.72 -2.00
CA LEU A 108 -13.40 2.62 -1.16
C LEU A 108 -13.26 1.31 -0.38
N GLY A 109 -14.11 0.31 -0.65
CA GLY A 109 -13.95 -1.03 -0.09
C GLY A 109 -12.75 -1.75 -0.69
N LEU A 110 -12.05 -2.56 0.10
CA LEU A 110 -10.94 -3.36 -0.40
C LEU A 110 -11.45 -4.43 -1.38
N ARG A 111 -10.63 -4.78 -2.38
CA ARG A 111 -10.92 -5.83 -3.38
C ARG A 111 -9.82 -6.87 -3.43
N THR A 112 -8.64 -6.46 -3.87
CA THR A 112 -7.44 -7.32 -3.96
C THR A 112 -6.20 -6.53 -3.56
N PHE A 113 -5.08 -7.23 -3.41
CA PHE A 113 -3.82 -6.64 -2.96
C PHE A 113 -2.70 -6.97 -3.93
N ARG A 114 -1.71 -6.08 -3.98
CA ARG A 114 -0.44 -6.30 -4.67
C ARG A 114 0.68 -6.17 -3.66
N TRP A 115 1.48 -7.20 -3.52
CA TRP A 115 2.55 -7.30 -2.54
C TRP A 115 3.93 -7.14 -3.18
N PHE A 116 4.78 -6.33 -2.55
CA PHE A 116 6.20 -6.27 -2.86
C PHE A 116 7.01 -6.19 -1.57
N GLY A 117 7.73 -7.24 -1.24
CA GLY A 117 8.50 -7.37 0.01
C GLY A 117 9.14 -8.74 0.13
N GLY A 118 10.21 -8.84 0.93
CA GLY A 118 10.87 -10.11 1.26
C GLY A 118 10.07 -10.96 2.24
N ARG A 119 10.66 -12.07 2.72
CA ARG A 119 10.06 -12.87 3.80
C ARG A 119 9.93 -12.06 5.10
N PRO A 120 9.18 -12.53 6.11
CA PRO A 120 9.11 -11.88 7.41
C PRO A 120 10.52 -11.62 7.98
N GLY A 121 10.81 -10.36 8.30
CA GLY A 121 12.13 -9.95 8.80
C GLY A 121 13.21 -9.73 7.74
N GLU A 122 12.95 -10.05 6.46
CA GLU A 122 13.85 -9.76 5.35
C GLU A 122 13.60 -8.35 4.78
N PRO A 123 14.66 -7.67 4.28
CA PRO A 123 14.54 -6.34 3.70
C PRO A 123 13.72 -6.34 2.40
N LEU A 124 13.42 -5.13 1.93
CA LEU A 124 12.77 -4.93 0.63
C LEU A 124 13.65 -5.55 -0.48
N PRO A 125 13.08 -6.27 -1.47
CA PRO A 125 13.83 -6.73 -2.63
C PRO A 125 14.52 -5.56 -3.35
N ASP A 126 15.67 -5.83 -3.97
CA ASP A 126 16.44 -4.76 -4.63
C ASP A 126 15.64 -4.12 -5.77
N VAL A 127 15.46 -2.81 -5.67
CA VAL A 127 14.76 -1.97 -6.65
C VAL A 127 15.71 -1.04 -7.41
N SER A 128 17.02 -1.17 -7.22
CA SER A 128 18.06 -0.30 -7.80
C SER A 128 17.96 -0.19 -9.33
N ASN A 129 17.67 -1.32 -10.00
CA ASN A 129 17.55 -1.45 -11.46
C ASN A 129 16.26 -0.84 -12.05
N HIS A 130 15.31 -0.40 -11.22
CA HIS A 130 14.09 0.21 -11.70
C HIS A 130 14.31 1.66 -12.14
N GLN A 131 13.40 2.18 -12.95
CA GLN A 131 13.47 3.56 -13.44
C GLN A 131 13.43 4.55 -12.26
N THR A 132 14.34 5.54 -12.26
CA THR A 132 14.29 6.65 -11.30
C THR A 132 13.07 7.52 -11.56
N ALA A 133 12.26 7.74 -10.53
CA ALA A 133 11.05 8.55 -10.65
C ALA A 133 11.38 10.03 -10.88
N ARG A 134 10.42 10.80 -11.39
CA ARG A 134 10.55 12.24 -11.61
C ARG A 134 9.46 13.01 -10.86
N HIS A 135 9.70 14.27 -10.54
CA HIS A 135 8.68 15.13 -9.97
C HIS A 135 7.49 15.29 -10.92
N ALA A 136 6.27 15.23 -10.38
CA ALA A 136 5.04 15.39 -11.16
C ALA A 136 4.93 16.81 -11.74
N ARG A 137 5.27 17.83 -10.93
CA ARG A 137 5.35 19.24 -11.33
C ARG A 137 6.74 19.58 -11.83
N ALA A 138 6.79 20.31 -12.94
CA ALA A 138 8.04 20.91 -13.43
C ALA A 138 8.47 22.05 -12.50
N ASN A 139 9.78 22.33 -12.47
CA ASN A 139 10.29 23.54 -11.81
C ASN A 139 9.97 24.80 -12.65
N SER A 140 10.37 25.97 -12.16
CA SER A 140 10.18 27.26 -12.85
C SER A 140 10.82 27.34 -14.25
N LYS A 141 11.68 26.37 -14.63
CA LYS A 141 12.31 26.25 -15.94
C LYS A 141 11.66 25.18 -16.83
N GLY A 142 10.50 24.63 -16.43
CA GLY A 142 9.80 23.59 -17.20
C GLY A 142 10.41 22.19 -17.08
N VAL A 143 11.43 21.98 -16.23
CA VAL A 143 12.12 20.69 -16.09
C VAL A 143 11.52 19.86 -14.96
N LYS A 144 11.10 18.63 -15.26
CA LYS A 144 10.75 17.61 -14.26
C LYS A 144 12.01 16.93 -13.76
N GLN A 145 12.48 17.38 -12.60
CA GLN A 145 13.69 16.86 -11.97
C GLN A 145 13.52 15.39 -11.55
N ALA A 146 14.62 14.64 -11.58
CA ALA A 146 14.67 13.29 -11.05
C ALA A 146 14.47 13.32 -9.52
N ARG A 147 13.92 12.23 -8.98
CA ARG A 147 13.81 11.95 -7.54
C ARG A 147 14.72 10.76 -7.25
N PRO A 148 16.03 10.96 -6.98
CA PRO A 148 17.01 9.88 -6.90
C PRO A 148 16.66 8.83 -5.85
N SER A 149 16.03 9.25 -4.74
CA SER A 149 15.54 8.38 -3.68
C SER A 149 14.21 7.68 -4.00
N HIS A 150 13.74 7.73 -5.26
CA HIS A 150 12.49 7.11 -5.65
C HIS A 150 12.64 6.26 -6.91
N ARG A 151 11.93 5.14 -6.95
CA ARG A 151 11.87 4.22 -8.09
C ARG A 151 10.45 4.03 -8.56
N VAL A 152 10.27 3.68 -9.83
CA VAL A 152 8.97 3.33 -10.41
C VAL A 152 8.87 1.81 -10.45
N LEU A 153 7.90 1.25 -9.72
CA LEU A 153 7.55 -0.16 -9.81
C LEU A 153 6.26 -0.31 -10.61
N HIS A 154 6.25 -1.25 -11.55
CA HIS A 154 5.10 -1.63 -12.35
C HIS A 154 4.25 -2.67 -11.63
N ALA A 155 2.96 -2.74 -11.95
CA ALA A 155 2.06 -3.74 -11.36
C ALA A 155 2.54 -5.19 -11.53
N ARG A 156 3.29 -5.49 -12.60
CA ARG A 156 3.90 -6.81 -12.86
C ARG A 156 5.02 -7.18 -11.90
N ASP A 157 5.62 -6.19 -11.23
CA ASP A 157 6.71 -6.40 -10.29
C ASP A 157 6.15 -6.88 -8.94
N PHE A 158 4.84 -6.74 -8.72
CA PHE A 158 4.15 -7.16 -7.50
C PHE A 158 3.55 -8.56 -7.64
N GLN A 159 3.55 -9.29 -6.53
CA GLN A 159 2.74 -10.49 -6.39
C GLN A 159 1.27 -10.10 -6.18
N ALA A 160 0.35 -10.65 -6.98
CA ALA A 160 -1.07 -10.47 -6.78
C ALA A 160 -1.59 -11.37 -5.65
N LEU A 161 -2.34 -10.80 -4.71
CA LEU A 161 -2.98 -11.50 -3.60
C LEU A 161 -4.48 -11.24 -3.61
N LYS A 162 -5.27 -12.28 -3.34
CA LYS A 162 -6.72 -12.25 -3.51
C LYS A 162 -7.49 -11.79 -2.28
N ASN A 163 -6.90 -11.92 -1.10
CA ASN A 163 -7.58 -11.67 0.17
C ASN A 163 -6.59 -11.25 1.27
N LEU A 164 -7.12 -10.89 2.43
CA LEU A 164 -6.33 -10.49 3.60
C LEU A 164 -5.50 -11.62 4.18
N ASP A 165 -5.91 -12.89 4.05
CA ASP A 165 -5.16 -14.01 4.63
C ASP A 165 -3.83 -14.19 3.93
N GLU A 166 -3.86 -14.17 2.59
CA GLU A 166 -2.65 -14.20 1.77
C GLU A 166 -1.74 -13.00 2.09
N LEU A 167 -2.31 -11.82 2.37
CA LEU A 167 -1.52 -10.64 2.74
C LEU A 167 -0.89 -10.78 4.13
N ILE A 168 -1.68 -11.24 5.11
CA ILE A 168 -1.26 -11.45 6.48
C ILE A 168 -0.12 -12.49 6.51
N GLU A 169 -0.24 -13.58 5.76
CA GLU A 169 0.81 -14.61 5.62
C GLU A 169 2.11 -14.01 5.05
N ARG A 170 2.01 -13.10 4.07
CA ARG A 170 3.19 -12.38 3.56
C ARG A 170 3.80 -11.43 4.59
N MET A 171 2.98 -10.81 5.42
CA MET A 171 3.43 -9.90 6.47
C MET A 171 4.15 -10.63 7.60
N PHE A 172 3.58 -11.73 8.10
CA PHE A 172 4.02 -12.35 9.36
C PHE A 172 4.49 -13.79 9.25
N GLY A 173 4.34 -14.43 8.08
CA GLY A 173 4.65 -15.84 7.87
C GLY A 173 3.44 -16.73 8.13
N GLU A 174 3.69 -18.04 8.21
CA GLU A 174 2.66 -18.99 8.62
C GLU A 174 2.11 -18.60 10.00
N ILE A 175 0.79 -18.47 10.07
CA ILE A 175 0.09 -18.21 11.31
C ILE A 175 -0.50 -19.53 11.76
N ASP A 176 -0.07 -19.98 12.93
CA ASP A 176 -0.74 -21.03 13.67
C ASP A 176 -2.12 -20.51 14.10
N VAL A 177 -3.12 -20.75 13.26
CA VAL A 177 -4.51 -20.47 13.62
C VAL A 177 -4.89 -21.51 14.66
N LEU A 178 -5.12 -21.07 15.89
CA LEU A 178 -5.74 -21.93 16.91
C LEU A 178 -7.07 -22.44 16.34
N PRO A 179 -7.36 -23.75 16.41
CA PRO A 179 -8.63 -24.26 15.93
C PRO A 179 -9.78 -23.53 16.64
N PRO A 180 -10.87 -23.19 15.92
CA PRO A 180 -12.01 -22.54 16.54
C PRO A 180 -12.53 -23.44 17.67
N SER A 181 -12.70 -22.82 18.85
CA SER A 181 -13.29 -23.46 20.03
C SER A 181 -14.78 -23.73 19.84
#